data_AF-A0A8T5SC02-F1
#
_entry.id   AF-A0A8T5SC02-F1
#
_cell.length_a   1.000
_cell.length_b   1.000
_cell.length_c   1.000
_cell.angle_alpha   90.00
_cell.angle_beta   90.00
_cell.angle_gamma   90.00
#
_symmetry.space_group_name_H-M   'P 1'
#
loop_
_entity.id
_entity.type
_entity.pdbx_description
1 polymer ?
#
loop_
_entity_poly.entity_id
_entity_poly.type
_entity_poly.pdbx_seq_one_letter_code
_entity_poly.pdbx_strand_id
1 'polypeptide(L)'
;MSNPEVKREFSEFGGRMKVIAILTLISIVIGVFTWFSTSVGFGGAGIGLVVFIFFILVLGDIKSAGNMLNNKNLLSFRSKIITSFILGIIGMIIFTAGLVGLGITIFFIGNLILSIIPITISIIGIIFLLITAILQIQAWSNLESFFTNNPTLFPQEIAEDARAGAKLCKIGAILDITVILMFIGNILRVIGYFKLASLNDLDDASL
;
A
#
# COMPACT_ATOMS: atom_id res chain seq x y z
N MET A 1 -3.09 27.42 -4.82
CA MET A 1 -2.42 26.75 -5.95
C MET A 1 -2.65 27.55 -7.23
N SER A 2 -1.61 27.95 -7.97
CA SER A 2 -1.75 28.81 -9.17
C SER A 2 -2.07 28.04 -10.47
N ASN A 3 -1.86 26.73 -10.50
CA ASN A 3 -2.21 25.88 -11.65
C ASN A 3 -3.48 25.06 -11.35
N PRO A 4 -4.62 25.38 -11.99
CA PRO A 4 -5.88 24.65 -11.83
C PRO A 4 -5.80 23.17 -12.18
N GLU A 5 -4.94 22.79 -13.13
CA GLU A 5 -4.78 21.40 -13.55
C GLU A 5 -4.12 20.57 -12.43
N VAL A 6 -3.05 21.09 -11.83
CA VAL A 6 -2.37 20.42 -10.70
C VAL A 6 -3.33 20.25 -9.51
N LYS A 7 -4.15 21.28 -9.26
CA LYS A 7 -5.17 21.24 -8.21
C LYS A 7 -6.17 20.11 -8.45
N ARG A 8 -6.70 20.00 -9.68
CA ARG A 8 -7.63 18.94 -10.08
C ARG A 8 -7.02 17.54 -9.90
N GLU A 9 -5.78 17.33 -10.31
CA GLU A 9 -5.10 16.03 -10.15
C GLU A 9 -4.95 15.63 -8.67
N PHE A 10 -4.65 16.58 -7.77
CA PHE A 10 -4.61 16.30 -6.33
C PHE A 10 -6.01 16.08 -5.72
N SER A 11 -7.02 16.80 -6.20
CA SER A 11 -8.42 16.57 -5.80
C SER A 11 -8.89 15.17 -6.17
N GLU A 12 -8.69 14.77 -7.43
CA GLU A 12 -9.02 13.43 -7.90
C GLU A 12 -8.26 12.34 -7.14
N PHE A 13 -6.97 12.56 -6.85
CA PHE A 13 -6.19 11.69 -5.99
C PHE A 13 -6.84 11.54 -4.60
N GLY A 14 -7.18 12.66 -3.94
CA GLY A 14 -7.83 12.65 -2.63
C GLY A 14 -9.17 11.90 -2.64
N GLY A 15 -10.02 12.19 -3.62
CA GLY A 15 -11.33 11.53 -3.77
C GLY A 15 -11.21 10.02 -3.92
N ARG A 16 -10.23 9.55 -4.71
CA ARG A 16 -9.98 8.12 -4.87
C ARG A 16 -9.26 7.49 -3.66
N MET A 17 -8.42 8.23 -2.93
CA MET A 17 -7.85 7.77 -1.66
C MET A 17 -8.94 7.48 -0.61
N LYS A 18 -10.03 8.24 -0.59
CA LYS A 18 -11.21 7.95 0.24
C LYS A 18 -11.82 6.58 -0.08
N VAL A 19 -11.96 6.28 -1.37
CA VAL A 19 -12.48 4.98 -1.84
C VAL A 19 -11.54 3.86 -1.42
N ILE A 20 -10.23 4.03 -1.59
CA ILE A 20 -9.22 3.05 -1.15
C ILE A 20 -9.28 2.85 0.38
N ALA A 21 -9.46 3.91 1.16
CA ALA A 21 -9.60 3.82 2.61
C ALA A 21 -10.77 2.91 3.01
N ILE A 22 -11.93 3.10 2.39
CA ILE A 22 -13.14 2.30 2.63
C ILE A 22 -12.91 0.85 2.19
N LEU A 23 -12.38 0.63 0.99
CA LEU A 23 -12.10 -0.72 0.49
C LEU A 23 -11.08 -1.46 1.36
N THR A 24 -10.06 -0.76 1.84
CA THR A 24 -9.06 -1.32 2.77
C THR A 24 -9.70 -1.68 4.11
N LEU A 25 -10.57 -0.82 4.65
CA LEU A 25 -11.31 -1.10 5.88
C LEU A 25 -12.19 -2.36 5.72
N ILE A 26 -12.93 -2.48 4.62
CA ILE A 26 -13.72 -3.67 4.29
C ILE A 26 -12.83 -4.90 4.18
N SER A 27 -11.67 -4.77 3.54
CA SER A 27 -10.69 -5.86 3.39
C SER A 27 -10.15 -6.34 4.74
N ILE A 28 -9.91 -5.44 5.70
CA ILE A 28 -9.50 -5.82 7.06
C ILE A 28 -10.59 -6.63 7.74
N VAL A 29 -11.84 -6.18 7.68
CA VAL A 29 -12.99 -6.88 8.29
C VAL A 29 -13.13 -8.29 7.70
N ILE A 30 -13.12 -8.41 6.37
CA ILE A 30 -13.19 -9.69 5.68
C ILE A 30 -11.98 -10.56 6.01
N GLY A 31 -10.79 -9.97 6.07
CA GLY A 31 -9.56 -10.62 6.49
C GLY A 31 -9.71 -11.31 7.84
N VAL A 32 -10.27 -10.63 8.85
CA VAL A 32 -10.53 -11.24 10.16
C VAL A 32 -11.46 -12.45 10.04
N PHE A 33 -12.51 -12.38 9.21
CA PHE A 33 -13.43 -13.50 8.99
C PHE A 33 -12.78 -14.67 8.22
N THR A 34 -11.82 -14.41 7.33
CA THR A 34 -11.11 -15.49 6.61
C THR A 34 -10.29 -16.39 7.51
N TRP A 35 -9.86 -15.93 8.69
CA TRP A 35 -9.19 -16.79 9.68
C TRP A 35 -10.11 -17.87 10.26
N PHE A 36 -11.42 -17.62 10.28
CA PHE A 36 -12.42 -18.56 10.83
C PHE A 36 -13.01 -19.50 9.77
N SER A 37 -12.84 -19.21 8.48
CA SER A 37 -13.42 -20.02 7.40
C SER A 37 -12.59 -19.98 6.13
N THR A 38 -12.06 -21.14 5.74
CA THR A 38 -11.26 -21.34 4.52
C THR A 38 -12.05 -21.00 3.25
N SER A 39 -13.37 -21.14 3.27
CA SER A 39 -14.26 -20.83 2.14
C SER A 39 -14.32 -19.33 1.82
N VAL A 40 -14.14 -18.46 2.82
CA VAL A 40 -14.14 -17.00 2.66
C VAL A 40 -12.81 -16.52 2.04
N GLY A 41 -11.74 -17.33 2.12
CA GLY A 41 -10.40 -17.00 1.63
C GLY A 41 -10.34 -16.65 0.14
N PHE A 42 -11.15 -17.32 -0.69
CA PHE A 42 -11.23 -17.01 -2.13
C PHE A 42 -11.88 -15.65 -2.41
N GLY A 43 -12.83 -15.22 -1.58
CA GLY A 43 -13.45 -13.89 -1.67
C GLY A 43 -12.46 -12.76 -1.35
N GLY A 44 -11.54 -13.01 -0.42
CA GLY A 44 -10.49 -12.06 -0.03
C GLY A 44 -9.53 -11.73 -1.19
N ALA A 45 -9.17 -12.73 -2.01
CA ALA A 45 -8.29 -12.53 -3.16
C ALA A 45 -8.92 -11.60 -4.22
N GLY A 46 -10.24 -11.73 -4.45
CA GLY A 46 -10.97 -10.87 -5.40
C GLY A 46 -10.98 -9.41 -4.98
N ILE A 47 -11.21 -9.14 -3.69
CA ILE A 47 -11.21 -7.77 -3.15
C ILE A 47 -9.82 -7.15 -3.19
N GLY A 48 -8.77 -7.94 -2.91
CA GLY A 48 -7.38 -7.50 -3.04
C GLY A 48 -7.05 -7.01 -4.47
N LEU A 49 -7.55 -7.71 -5.49
CA LEU A 49 -7.42 -7.27 -6.89
C LEU A 49 -8.16 -5.96 -7.17
N VAL A 50 -9.37 -5.79 -6.65
CA VAL A 50 -10.14 -4.54 -6.80
C VAL A 50 -9.39 -3.38 -6.15
N VAL A 51 -8.94 -3.52 -4.90
CA VAL A 51 -8.15 -2.50 -4.19
C VAL A 51 -6.91 -2.13 -5.00
N PHE A 52 -6.22 -3.12 -5.58
CA PHE A 52 -5.05 -2.88 -6.40
C PHE A 52 -5.34 -2.08 -7.67
N ILE A 53 -6.40 -2.44 -8.40
CA ILE A 53 -6.81 -1.71 -9.62
C ILE A 53 -7.09 -0.25 -9.28
N PHE A 54 -7.83 0.01 -8.19
CA PHE A 54 -8.07 1.37 -7.70
C PHE A 54 -6.77 2.07 -7.32
N PHE A 55 -5.83 1.38 -6.68
CA PHE A 55 -4.53 1.94 -6.36
C PHE A 55 -3.74 2.37 -7.61
N ILE A 56 -3.76 1.57 -8.69
CA ILE A 56 -3.13 1.96 -9.96
C ILE A 56 -3.76 3.23 -10.54
N LEU A 57 -5.10 3.34 -10.51
CA LEU A 57 -5.81 4.52 -11.00
C LEU A 57 -5.37 5.77 -10.22
N VAL A 58 -5.32 5.68 -8.89
CA VAL A 58 -4.83 6.75 -8.00
C VAL A 58 -3.40 7.19 -8.31
N LEU A 59 -2.54 6.24 -8.65
CA LEU A 59 -1.18 6.57 -9.05
C LEU A 59 -1.09 7.26 -10.41
N GLY A 60 -2.13 7.18 -11.24
CA GLY A 60 -2.25 7.93 -12.49
C GLY A 60 -2.25 9.44 -12.24
N ASP A 61 -3.07 9.88 -11.29
CA ASP A 61 -3.26 11.31 -10.98
C ASP A 61 -1.98 11.92 -10.39
N ILE A 62 -1.31 11.19 -9.48
CA ILE A 62 -0.01 11.60 -8.93
C ILE A 62 1.10 11.63 -9.99
N LYS A 63 1.04 10.75 -11.00
CA LYS A 63 1.99 10.82 -12.14
C LYS A 63 1.79 12.12 -12.92
N SER A 64 0.54 12.46 -13.20
CA SER A 64 0.16 13.68 -13.93
C SER A 64 0.67 14.91 -13.19
N ALA A 65 0.31 15.04 -11.90
CA ALA A 65 0.78 16.12 -11.03
C ALA A 65 2.32 16.15 -10.91
N GLY A 66 2.96 14.99 -10.78
CA GLY A 66 4.42 14.87 -10.73
C GLY A 66 5.12 15.34 -11.99
N ASN A 67 4.55 15.06 -13.16
CA ASN A 67 5.06 15.55 -14.45
C ASN A 67 4.87 17.07 -14.58
N MET A 68 3.69 17.59 -14.24
CA MET A 68 3.38 19.03 -14.31
C MET A 68 4.29 19.87 -13.39
N LEU A 69 4.59 19.34 -12.20
CA LEU A 69 5.45 20.00 -11.21
C LEU A 69 6.94 19.66 -11.41
N ASN A 70 7.30 18.82 -12.38
CA ASN A 70 8.64 18.25 -12.54
C ASN A 70 9.24 17.73 -11.22
N ASN A 71 8.41 17.08 -10.40
CA ASN A 71 8.76 16.71 -9.03
C ASN A 71 9.18 15.24 -8.92
N LYS A 72 10.47 15.01 -8.66
CA LYS A 72 11.05 13.66 -8.55
C LYS A 72 10.43 12.81 -7.43
N ASN A 73 9.95 13.42 -6.34
CA ASN A 73 9.38 12.67 -5.22
C ASN A 73 8.05 12.03 -5.59
N LEU A 74 7.16 12.75 -6.29
CA LEU A 74 5.87 12.21 -6.75
C LEU A 74 6.06 11.10 -7.79
N LEU A 75 6.98 11.28 -8.73
CA LEU A 75 7.29 10.27 -9.74
C LEU A 75 7.90 9.01 -9.12
N SER A 76 8.80 9.19 -8.14
CA SER A 76 9.42 8.09 -7.39
C SER A 76 8.43 7.37 -6.49
N PHE A 77 7.49 8.08 -5.86
CA PHE A 77 6.39 7.50 -5.08
C PHE A 77 5.62 6.47 -5.93
N ARG A 78 5.12 6.89 -7.10
CA ARG A 78 4.41 5.98 -8.02
C ARG A 78 5.24 4.77 -8.41
N SER A 79 6.46 5.01 -8.89
CA SER A 79 7.32 3.93 -9.39
C SER A 79 7.58 2.89 -8.30
N LYS A 80 7.86 3.34 -7.07
CA LYS A 80 8.13 2.46 -5.94
C LYS A 80 6.89 1.71 -5.45
N ILE A 81 5.70 2.34 -5.41
CA ILE A 81 4.46 1.61 -5.07
C ILE A 81 4.20 0.50 -6.09
N ILE A 82 4.28 0.78 -7.39
CA ILE A 82 4.03 -0.24 -8.43
C ILE A 82 5.04 -1.38 -8.33
N THR A 83 6.33 -1.04 -8.21
CA THR A 83 7.40 -2.03 -8.09
C THR A 83 7.24 -2.87 -6.82
N SER A 84 6.93 -2.24 -5.70
CA SER A 84 6.63 -2.91 -4.44
C SER A 84 5.48 -3.89 -4.60
N PHE A 85 4.38 -3.48 -5.21
CA PHE A 85 3.22 -4.35 -5.39
C PHE A 85 3.53 -5.60 -6.23
N ILE A 86 4.21 -5.43 -7.37
CA ILE A 86 4.60 -6.55 -8.24
C ILE A 86 5.50 -7.54 -7.49
N LEU A 87 6.50 -7.02 -6.76
CA LEU A 87 7.38 -7.83 -5.93
C LEU A 87 6.63 -8.52 -4.79
N GLY A 88 5.62 -7.85 -4.22
CA GLY A 88 4.77 -8.39 -3.17
C GLY A 88 3.97 -9.61 -3.64
N ILE A 89 3.36 -9.53 -4.82
CA ILE A 89 2.67 -10.68 -5.44
C ILE A 89 3.65 -11.85 -5.63
N ILE A 90 4.80 -11.58 -6.26
CA ILE A 90 5.80 -12.62 -6.54
C ILE A 90 6.28 -13.27 -5.23
N GLY A 91 6.61 -12.45 -4.24
CA GLY A 91 7.04 -12.90 -2.91
C GLY A 91 5.98 -13.75 -2.22
N MET A 92 4.71 -13.34 -2.29
CA MET A 92 3.60 -14.07 -1.67
C MET A 92 3.32 -15.41 -2.34
N ILE A 93 3.41 -15.49 -3.68
CA ILE A 93 3.27 -16.76 -4.43
C ILE A 93 4.41 -17.72 -4.03
N ILE A 94 5.65 -17.25 -4.05
CA ILE A 94 6.83 -18.06 -3.69
C ILE A 94 6.72 -18.54 -2.24
N PHE A 95 6.38 -17.63 -1.31
CA PHE A 95 6.22 -17.96 0.11
C PHE A 95 5.12 -19.01 0.32
N THR A 96 3.95 -18.82 -0.28
CA THR A 96 2.82 -19.75 -0.15
C THR A 96 3.16 -21.12 -0.73
N ALA A 97 3.81 -21.18 -1.89
CA ALA A 97 4.27 -22.43 -2.48
C ALA A 97 5.28 -23.16 -1.57
N GLY A 98 6.19 -22.41 -0.94
CA GLY A 98 7.11 -22.93 0.07
C GLY A 98 6.39 -23.53 1.28
N LEU A 99 5.40 -22.82 1.84
CA LEU A 99 4.59 -23.31 2.97
C LEU A 99 3.77 -24.55 2.62
N VAL A 100 3.13 -24.58 1.44
CA VAL A 100 2.38 -25.74 0.95
C VAL A 100 3.30 -26.95 0.81
N GLY A 101 4.48 -26.76 0.19
CA GLY A 101 5.48 -27.81 0.06
C GLY A 101 5.96 -28.33 1.42
N LEU A 102 6.16 -27.45 2.39
CA LEU A 102 6.55 -27.80 3.76
C LEU A 102 5.47 -28.62 4.47
N GLY A 103 4.19 -28.25 4.29
CA GLY A 103 3.07 -29.03 4.79
C GLY A 103 3.04 -30.44 4.19
N ILE A 104 3.27 -30.55 2.88
CA ILE A 104 3.32 -31.86 2.19
C ILE A 104 4.47 -32.73 2.74
N THR A 105 5.68 -32.19 2.85
CA THR A 105 6.84 -32.97 3.29
C THR A 105 6.74 -33.42 4.74
N ILE A 106 6.20 -32.57 5.63
CA ILE A 106 6.06 -32.88 7.06
C ILE A 106 4.89 -33.83 7.32
N PHE A 107 3.70 -33.54 6.80
CA PHE A 107 2.48 -34.26 7.19
C PHE A 107 2.19 -35.52 6.36
N PHE A 108 2.62 -35.57 5.09
CA PHE A 108 2.30 -36.69 4.20
C PHE A 108 3.50 -37.59 3.92
N ILE A 109 4.70 -37.03 3.80
CA ILE A 109 5.91 -37.80 3.51
C ILE A 109 6.63 -38.21 4.80
N GLY A 110 6.61 -37.36 5.83
CA GLY A 110 7.29 -37.61 7.11
C GLY A 110 8.82 -37.55 7.02
N ASN A 111 9.38 -36.96 5.96
CA ASN A 111 10.83 -36.87 5.75
C ASN A 111 11.33 -35.44 5.91
N LEU A 112 12.04 -35.19 7.00
CA LEU A 112 12.57 -33.86 7.36
C LEU A 112 13.66 -33.37 6.40
N ILE A 113 14.42 -34.27 5.75
CA ILE A 113 15.49 -33.88 4.82
C ILE A 113 14.88 -33.25 3.55
N LEU A 114 13.76 -33.80 3.07
CA LEU A 114 13.06 -33.25 1.90
C LEU A 114 12.43 -31.87 2.19
N SER A 115 12.21 -31.52 3.46
CA SER A 115 11.72 -30.20 3.86
C SER A 115 12.73 -29.06 3.63
N ILE A 116 14.01 -29.34 3.37
CA ILE A 116 15.02 -28.30 3.09
C ILE A 116 14.65 -27.47 1.85
N ILE A 117 14.12 -28.11 0.81
CA ILE A 117 13.70 -27.45 -0.44
C ILE A 117 12.57 -26.43 -0.17
N PRO A 118 11.41 -26.81 0.39
CA PRO A 118 10.34 -25.86 0.66
C PRO A 118 10.71 -24.80 1.70
N ILE A 119 11.58 -25.11 2.68
CA ILE A 119 12.13 -24.11 3.61
C ILE A 119 12.91 -23.04 2.83
N THR A 120 13.79 -23.45 1.91
CA THR A 120 14.60 -22.52 1.10
C THR A 120 13.71 -21.63 0.23
N ILE A 121 12.69 -22.21 -0.41
CA ILE A 121 11.69 -21.46 -1.20
C ILE A 121 10.96 -20.43 -0.32
N SER A 122 10.55 -20.83 0.89
CA SER A 122 9.88 -19.93 1.84
C SER A 122 10.77 -18.75 2.23
N ILE A 123 12.06 -19.00 2.49
CA ILE A 123 13.04 -17.94 2.81
C ILE A 123 13.18 -16.95 1.66
N ILE A 124 13.26 -17.43 0.41
CA ILE A 124 13.29 -16.54 -0.77
C ILE A 124 12.03 -15.68 -0.82
N GLY A 125 10.86 -16.27 -0.61
CA GLY A 125 9.60 -15.53 -0.53
C GLY A 125 9.62 -14.42 0.52
N ILE A 126 10.12 -14.71 1.73
CA ILE A 126 10.29 -13.72 2.80
C ILE A 126 11.19 -12.55 2.37
N ILE A 127 12.31 -12.83 1.68
CA ILE A 127 13.23 -11.78 1.20
C ILE A 127 12.50 -10.82 0.24
N PHE A 128 11.71 -11.34 -0.70
CA PHE A 128 10.91 -10.50 -1.60
C PHE A 128 9.88 -9.65 -0.85
N LEU A 129 9.24 -10.20 0.19
CA LEU A 129 8.28 -9.47 1.03
C LEU A 129 8.97 -8.37 1.86
N LEU A 130 10.19 -8.59 2.33
CA LEU A 130 10.98 -7.56 3.01
C LEU A 130 11.37 -6.41 2.06
N ILE A 131 11.84 -6.74 0.85
CA ILE A 131 12.13 -5.73 -0.19
C ILE A 131 10.87 -4.93 -0.53
N THR A 132 9.73 -5.62 -0.62
CA THR A 132 8.41 -5.01 -0.84
C THR A 132 8.11 -3.95 0.21
N ALA A 133 8.24 -4.29 1.51
CA ALA A 133 8.02 -3.36 2.60
C ALA A 133 8.97 -2.15 2.54
N ILE A 134 10.26 -2.37 2.29
CA ILE A 134 11.27 -1.30 2.13
C ILE A 134 10.88 -0.33 1.02
N LEU A 135 10.43 -0.83 -0.13
CA LEU A 135 9.99 0.02 -1.23
C LEU A 135 8.75 0.86 -0.87
N GLN A 136 7.81 0.31 -0.09
CA GLN A 136 6.67 1.10 0.40
C GLN A 136 7.09 2.20 1.36
N ILE A 137 8.00 1.90 2.30
CA ILE A 137 8.55 2.89 3.23
C ILE A 137 9.16 4.06 2.43
N GLN A 138 9.98 3.75 1.43
CA GLN A 138 10.60 4.76 0.57
C GLN A 138 9.55 5.52 -0.24
N ALA A 139 8.53 4.85 -0.77
CA ALA A 139 7.45 5.50 -1.50
C ALA A 139 6.74 6.52 -0.61
N TRP A 140 6.20 6.10 0.54
CA TRP A 140 5.50 6.97 1.47
C TRP A 140 6.39 8.10 2.00
N SER A 141 7.68 7.84 2.20
CA SER A 141 8.66 8.87 2.56
C SER A 141 8.83 9.93 1.47
N ASN A 142 8.74 9.57 0.19
CA ASN A 142 8.80 10.54 -0.91
C ASN A 142 7.54 11.40 -0.93
N LEU A 143 6.37 10.81 -0.71
CA LEU A 143 5.11 11.56 -0.65
C LEU A 143 5.08 12.52 0.56
N GLU A 144 5.52 12.06 1.73
CA GLU A 144 5.69 12.90 2.93
C GLU A 144 6.67 14.05 2.67
N SER A 145 7.81 13.77 2.03
CA SER A 145 8.80 14.78 1.65
C SER A 145 8.23 15.80 0.67
N PHE A 146 7.37 15.37 -0.26
CA PHE A 146 6.71 16.27 -1.20
C PHE A 146 5.84 17.30 -0.47
N PHE A 147 4.94 16.86 0.42
CA PHE A 147 4.07 17.78 1.18
C PHE A 147 4.87 18.66 2.14
N THR A 148 5.95 18.12 2.72
CA THR A 148 6.83 18.89 3.61
C THR A 148 7.57 20.00 2.88
N ASN A 149 8.02 19.75 1.65
CA ASN A 149 8.82 20.71 0.88
C ASN A 149 7.96 21.68 0.05
N ASN A 150 6.67 21.42 -0.11
CA ASN A 150 5.76 22.24 -0.92
C ASN A 150 4.47 22.61 -0.17
N PRO A 151 4.54 23.10 1.09
CA PRO A 151 3.34 23.38 1.87
C PRO A 151 2.49 24.50 1.26
N THR A 152 3.12 25.45 0.56
CA THR A 152 2.46 26.60 -0.07
C THR A 152 1.60 26.23 -1.28
N LEU A 153 1.68 25.00 -1.78
CA LEU A 153 0.80 24.54 -2.86
C LEU A 153 -0.64 24.32 -2.38
N PHE A 154 -0.82 24.02 -1.09
CA PHE A 154 -2.09 23.59 -0.51
C PHE A 154 -2.52 24.56 0.61
N PRO A 155 -3.82 24.66 0.92
CA PRO A 155 -4.28 25.25 2.18
C PRO A 155 -3.59 24.56 3.36
N GLN A 156 -3.27 25.30 4.43
CA GLN A 156 -2.43 24.82 5.53
C GLN A 156 -2.97 23.52 6.14
N GLU A 157 -4.28 23.47 6.44
CA GLU A 157 -4.93 22.30 7.04
C GLU A 157 -4.82 21.06 6.13
N ILE A 158 -5.06 21.22 4.83
CA ILE A 158 -4.95 20.12 3.85
C ILE A 158 -3.49 19.66 3.72
N ALA A 159 -2.52 20.58 3.72
CA ALA A 159 -1.09 20.25 3.65
C ALA A 159 -0.65 19.42 4.87
N GLU A 160 -1.08 19.84 6.06
CA GLU A 160 -0.77 19.16 7.32
C GLU A 160 -1.40 17.77 7.38
N ASP A 161 -2.66 17.63 6.96
CA ASP A 161 -3.34 16.34 6.90
C ASP A 161 -2.71 15.41 5.87
N ALA A 162 -2.43 15.87 4.65
CA ALA A 162 -1.79 15.05 3.62
C ALA A 162 -0.39 14.58 4.06
N ARG A 163 0.39 15.46 4.69
CA ARG A 163 1.69 15.12 5.28
C ARG A 163 1.56 14.07 6.38
N ALA A 164 0.64 14.27 7.33
CA ALA A 164 0.38 13.32 8.40
C ALA A 164 -0.12 11.98 7.86
N GLY A 165 -0.96 11.98 6.82
CA GLY A 165 -1.46 10.80 6.17
C GLY A 165 -0.35 9.97 5.51
N ALA A 166 0.53 10.63 4.75
CA ALA A 166 1.72 9.99 4.17
C ALA A 166 2.64 9.38 5.25
N LYS A 167 2.85 10.11 6.35
CA LYS A 167 3.64 9.63 7.50
C LYS A 167 3.03 8.39 8.16
N LEU A 168 1.71 8.36 8.36
CA LEU A 168 1.02 7.18 8.91
C LEU A 168 1.14 5.97 7.99
N CYS A 169 0.99 6.17 6.68
CA CYS A 169 1.20 5.10 5.71
C CYS A 169 2.64 4.57 5.71
N LYS A 170 3.63 5.46 5.88
CA LYS A 170 5.04 5.09 6.07
C LYS A 170 5.23 4.24 7.32
N ILE A 171 4.68 4.66 8.46
CA ILE A 171 4.75 3.89 9.71
C ILE A 171 4.07 2.53 9.52
N GLY A 172 2.91 2.48 8.87
CA GLY A 172 2.25 1.22 8.52
C GLY A 172 3.15 0.28 7.72
N ALA A 173 3.87 0.80 6.72
CA ALA A 173 4.83 0.02 5.95
C ALA A 173 6.06 -0.44 6.77
N ILE A 174 6.48 0.31 7.78
CA ILE A 174 7.52 -0.13 8.74
C ILE A 174 6.99 -1.31 9.57
N LEU A 175 5.74 -1.24 10.02
CA LEU A 175 5.12 -2.30 10.82
C LEU A 175 4.93 -3.60 10.02
N ASP A 176 4.78 -3.54 8.69
CA ASP A 176 4.70 -4.74 7.85
C ASP A 176 5.99 -5.58 7.86
N ILE A 177 7.14 -5.00 8.21
CA ILE A 177 8.39 -5.76 8.42
C ILE A 177 8.23 -6.70 9.63
N THR A 178 7.40 -6.31 10.60
CA THR A 178 7.11 -7.09 11.80
C THR A 178 5.78 -7.83 11.64
N VAL A 179 5.85 -9.16 11.45
CA VAL A 179 4.66 -10.00 11.24
C VAL A 179 3.57 -9.78 12.31
N ILE A 180 3.96 -9.58 13.58
CA ILE A 180 3.03 -9.40 14.70
C ILE A 180 2.23 -8.08 14.61
N LEU A 181 2.82 -7.02 14.06
CA LEU A 181 2.22 -5.68 14.05
C LEU A 181 1.54 -5.33 12.72
N MET A 182 1.47 -6.27 11.78
CA MET A 182 0.86 -6.08 10.46
C MET A 182 -0.60 -5.59 10.55
N PHE A 183 -1.36 -6.08 11.54
CA PHE A 183 -2.73 -5.61 11.79
C PHE A 183 -2.77 -4.12 12.14
N ILE A 184 -1.87 -3.67 13.02
CA ILE A 184 -1.74 -2.25 13.38
C ILE A 184 -1.30 -1.44 12.16
N GLY A 185 -0.40 -1.98 11.34
CA GLY A 185 0.04 -1.35 10.09
C GLY A 185 -1.12 -1.05 9.13
N ASN A 186 -2.05 -1.99 8.97
CA ASN A 186 -3.23 -1.80 8.14
C ASN A 186 -4.18 -0.71 8.70
N ILE A 187 -4.37 -0.65 10.01
CA ILE A 187 -5.17 0.42 10.65
C ILE A 187 -4.53 1.79 10.38
N LEU A 188 -3.21 1.92 10.57
CA LEU A 188 -2.50 3.18 10.32
C LEU A 188 -2.61 3.62 8.85
N ARG A 189 -2.56 2.69 7.90
CA ARG A 189 -2.79 2.99 6.48
C ARG A 189 -4.19 3.50 6.22
N VAL A 190 -5.23 2.88 6.79
CA VAL A 190 -6.61 3.35 6.63
C VAL A 190 -6.75 4.79 7.14
N ILE A 191 -6.23 5.09 8.33
CA ILE A 191 -6.23 6.45 8.87
C ILE A 191 -5.42 7.39 7.94
N GLY A 192 -4.27 6.93 7.45
CA GLY A 192 -3.44 7.68 6.53
C GLY A 192 -4.13 7.98 5.20
N TYR A 193 -4.91 7.05 4.66
CA TYR A 193 -5.69 7.21 3.44
C TYR A 193 -6.84 8.19 3.63
N PHE A 194 -7.53 8.15 4.77
CA PHE A 194 -8.54 9.16 5.11
C PHE A 194 -7.93 10.55 5.27
N LYS A 195 -6.73 10.66 5.85
CA LYS A 195 -6.02 11.95 5.92
C LYS A 195 -5.58 12.45 4.54
N LEU A 196 -5.12 11.57 3.65
CA LEU A 196 -4.82 11.93 2.27
C LEU A 196 -6.08 12.31 1.47
N ALA A 197 -7.26 11.86 1.90
CA ALA A 197 -8.52 12.19 1.26
C ALA A 197 -8.93 13.66 1.42
N SER A 198 -8.36 14.41 2.38
CA SER A 198 -8.60 15.85 2.52
C SER A 198 -8.18 16.66 1.28
N LEU A 199 -7.33 16.08 0.42
CA LEU A 199 -6.98 16.69 -0.87
C LEU A 199 -8.20 16.85 -1.80
N ASN A 200 -9.26 16.05 -1.62
CA ASN A 200 -10.52 16.20 -2.34
C ASN A 200 -11.21 17.55 -2.07
N ASP A 201 -10.97 18.14 -0.89
CA ASP A 201 -11.59 19.39 -0.48
C ASP A 201 -10.90 20.62 -1.12
N LEU A 202 -9.86 20.38 -1.93
CA LEU A 202 -9.22 21.43 -2.72
C LEU A 202 -10.25 22.09 -3.65
N ASP A 203 -11.14 21.33 -4.28
CA ASP A 203 -12.15 21.89 -5.20
C ASP A 203 -13.14 22.82 -4.49
N ASP A 204 -13.49 22.50 -3.23
CA ASP A 204 -14.39 23.30 -2.41
C ASP A 204 -13.72 24.56 -1.83
N ALA A 205 -12.39 24.53 -1.62
CA ALA A 205 -11.60 25.67 -1.16
C ALA A 205 -11.38 26.77 -2.23
N SER A 206 -12.11 26.73 -3.35
CA SER A 206 -12.12 27.77 -4.40
C SER A 206 -13.18 28.86 -4.19
N LEU A 207 -14.05 28.72 -3.20
CA LEU A 207 -15.11 29.67 -2.83
C LEU A 207 -14.67 30.55 -1.66
#